data_AF-A0A6P6QY60-F1
#
_entry.id   AF-A0A6P6QY60-F1
#
_cell.length_a   1.000
_cell.length_b   1.000
_cell.length_c   1.000
_cell.angle_alpha   90.00
_cell.angle_beta   90.00
_cell.angle_gamma   90.00
#
_symmetry.space_group_name_H-M   'P 1'
#
loop_
_entity.id
_entity.type
_entity.pdbx_description
1 polymer ?
#
loop_
_entity_poly.entity_id
_entity_poly.type
_entity_poly.pdbx_seq_one_letter_code
_entity_poly.pdbx_strand_id
1 'polypeptide(L)'
;MRVLVFWSAACVFFAAVRCVPLLEEKSVDCSSDGVSSADGQTVGCERRETDEAQERHEGLLRELQELAQHEKDREREDTRERDDYELNDTWEEDEDEDEEDEGAMKEQNERDLDELLQEEIQKTEVQRRQDEELEELLKELKRKQQEKKRRRNQEEEEEKRKSELELMVEKEKVEKELKELLEEQKNDTKSWNKEKEKEEKQEELQELMKKMKEEKKEEKREMENASDEATRQFERERDEDEDEEEEEEDEDEELLEIEAELRKVAAQLHQLRRG
;
A
#
# COMPACT_ATOMS: atom_id res chain seq x y z
N MET A 1 18.22 27.83 -3.97
CA MET A 1 18.31 27.23 -5.32
C MET A 1 19.76 27.31 -5.81
N ARG A 2 20.49 26.19 -5.83
CA ARG A 2 21.79 26.08 -6.51
C ARG A 2 21.72 24.83 -7.38
N VAL A 3 21.57 25.06 -8.68
CA VAL A 3 21.62 24.04 -9.72
C VAL A 3 23.09 23.84 -10.07
N LEU A 4 23.61 22.62 -9.92
CA LEU A 4 24.87 22.21 -10.54
C LEU A 4 24.62 20.95 -11.36
N VAL A 5 24.60 21.18 -12.67
CA VAL A 5 24.62 20.20 -13.75
C VAL A 5 26.03 19.59 -13.83
N PHE A 6 26.12 18.26 -13.84
CA PHE A 6 27.29 17.57 -14.39
C PHE A 6 26.82 16.49 -15.37
N TRP A 7 27.17 16.70 -16.64
CA TRP A 7 27.08 15.76 -17.75
C TRP A 7 28.50 15.42 -18.20
N SER A 8 28.82 14.13 -18.28
CA SER A 8 29.88 13.55 -19.12
C SER A 8 29.98 12.05 -18.81
N ALA A 9 30.34 11.11 -19.69
CA ALA A 9 30.36 10.94 -21.14
C ALA A 9 31.03 9.56 -21.35
N ALA A 10 30.60 8.81 -22.37
CA ALA A 10 31.34 7.73 -23.05
C ALA A 10 31.60 6.42 -22.23
N CYS A 11 31.76 5.22 -22.80
CA CYS A 11 32.22 4.78 -24.12
C CYS A 11 31.57 3.45 -24.53
N VAL A 12 31.29 3.33 -25.83
CA VAL A 12 31.00 2.11 -26.59
C VAL A 12 32.31 1.39 -26.91
N PHE A 13 32.39 0.06 -26.75
CA PHE A 13 33.35 -0.78 -27.47
C PHE A 13 32.72 -2.11 -27.87
N PHE A 14 32.50 -2.29 -29.18
CA PHE A 14 32.32 -3.56 -29.86
C PHE A 14 33.67 -3.98 -30.46
N ALA A 15 34.07 -5.24 -30.32
CA ALA A 15 35.11 -5.85 -31.14
C ALA A 15 34.73 -7.29 -31.48
N ALA A 16 34.57 -7.54 -32.78
CA ALA A 16 34.44 -8.85 -33.42
C ALA A 16 35.82 -9.32 -33.94
N VAL A 17 35.88 -10.58 -34.45
CA VAL A 17 36.86 -11.24 -35.38
C VAL A 17 37.36 -12.57 -34.77
N ARG A 18 37.54 -13.71 -35.44
CA ARG A 18 37.13 -14.38 -36.71
C ARG A 18 37.63 -15.84 -36.58
N CYS A 19 36.97 -16.80 -37.22
CA CYS A 19 37.47 -18.17 -37.43
C CYS A 19 38.49 -18.27 -38.59
N VAL A 20 39.38 -19.27 -38.53
CA VAL A 20 40.30 -19.73 -39.61
C VAL A 20 40.29 -21.27 -39.63
N PRO A 21 40.18 -21.95 -40.80
CA PRO A 21 40.46 -23.38 -40.95
C PRO A 21 41.78 -23.62 -41.70
N LEU A 22 42.49 -24.70 -41.37
CA LEU A 22 43.75 -25.10 -42.02
C LEU A 22 43.69 -26.55 -42.52
N LEU A 23 44.18 -26.70 -43.74
CA LEU A 23 44.08 -27.80 -44.69
C LEU A 23 45.06 -28.96 -44.41
N GLU A 24 44.62 -30.14 -44.83
CA GLU A 24 45.24 -31.48 -44.90
C GLU A 24 46.23 -31.64 -46.09
N GLU A 25 47.34 -32.40 -45.97
CA GLU A 25 48.01 -33.08 -47.11
C GLU A 25 48.97 -34.26 -46.71
N LYS A 26 48.69 -35.44 -47.32
CA LYS A 26 49.55 -36.37 -48.11
C LYS A 26 50.70 -37.22 -47.53
N SER A 27 50.43 -38.54 -47.49
CA SER A 27 51.11 -39.71 -48.10
C SER A 27 52.61 -39.70 -48.45
N VAL A 28 53.33 -40.74 -48.00
CA VAL A 28 54.59 -41.25 -48.59
C VAL A 28 54.53 -42.79 -48.67
N ASP A 29 54.70 -43.29 -49.90
CA ASP A 29 54.90 -44.69 -50.30
C ASP A 29 56.40 -45.03 -50.29
N CYS A 30 56.76 -46.24 -49.87
CA CYS A 30 58.10 -46.82 -50.10
C CYS A 30 57.98 -48.30 -50.50
N SER A 31 58.06 -48.56 -51.81
CA SER A 31 58.35 -49.88 -52.38
C SER A 31 59.78 -49.88 -52.96
N SER A 32 60.61 -50.85 -52.57
CA SER A 32 61.49 -51.59 -53.50
C SER A 32 62.27 -52.70 -52.77
N ASP A 33 62.02 -53.92 -53.21
CA ASP A 33 62.83 -55.13 -53.05
C ASP A 33 64.19 -55.05 -53.79
N GLY A 34 65.11 -55.98 -53.46
CA GLY A 34 66.29 -56.36 -54.27
C GLY A 34 67.47 -56.83 -53.41
N VAL A 35 67.57 -58.08 -52.93
CA VAL A 35 67.96 -59.35 -53.61
C VAL A 35 69.47 -59.47 -53.96
N SER A 36 70.17 -60.24 -53.10
CA SER A 36 71.13 -61.35 -53.38
C SER A 36 72.63 -61.17 -53.68
N SER A 37 73.38 -62.03 -52.98
CA SER A 37 74.62 -62.75 -53.33
C SER A 37 75.95 -61.99 -53.26
N ALA A 38 77.11 -62.59 -52.93
CA ALA A 38 77.52 -63.78 -52.20
C ALA A 38 79.06 -63.66 -52.05
N ASP A 39 79.61 -64.23 -50.97
CA ASP A 39 81.01 -64.65 -50.78
C ASP A 39 82.16 -63.62 -50.69
N GLY A 40 82.69 -63.52 -49.46
CA GLY A 40 84.08 -63.93 -49.20
C GLY A 40 85.15 -62.84 -49.08
N GLN A 41 85.52 -62.51 -47.84
CA GLN A 41 86.86 -62.71 -47.26
C GLN A 41 87.17 -61.63 -46.22
N THR A 42 86.99 -62.00 -44.95
CA THR A 42 87.18 -61.19 -43.74
C THR A 42 88.62 -61.30 -43.25
N VAL A 43 89.41 -60.23 -43.30
CA VAL A 43 90.54 -60.04 -42.37
C VAL A 43 90.81 -58.55 -42.18
N GLY A 44 90.57 -58.05 -40.96
CA GLY A 44 91.36 -56.93 -40.41
C GLY A 44 90.69 -55.58 -40.17
N CYS A 45 89.54 -55.53 -39.48
CA CYS A 45 89.06 -54.30 -38.80
C CYS A 45 88.35 -54.58 -37.44
N GLU A 46 88.66 -55.69 -36.79
CA GLU A 46 87.84 -56.22 -35.68
C GLU A 46 88.07 -55.57 -34.29
N ARG A 47 88.79 -54.44 -34.21
CA ARG A 47 89.13 -53.82 -32.90
C ARG A 47 88.83 -52.33 -32.77
N ARG A 48 88.20 -51.71 -33.76
CA ARG A 48 87.74 -50.31 -33.70
C ARG A 48 86.22 -50.20 -33.84
N GLU A 49 85.62 -51.13 -34.58
CA GLU A 49 84.16 -51.22 -34.76
C GLU A 49 83.42 -51.74 -33.52
N THR A 50 84.10 -52.51 -32.66
CA THR A 50 83.51 -53.04 -31.42
C THR A 50 83.19 -51.94 -30.43
N ASP A 51 84.06 -50.93 -30.32
CA ASP A 51 83.91 -49.85 -29.35
C ASP A 51 82.78 -48.90 -29.78
N GLU A 52 82.69 -48.55 -31.07
CA GLU A 52 81.57 -47.78 -31.60
C GLU A 52 80.25 -48.56 -31.56
N ALA A 53 80.27 -49.88 -31.80
CA ALA A 53 79.09 -50.72 -31.69
C ALA A 53 78.63 -50.85 -30.23
N GLN A 54 79.56 -50.90 -29.27
CA GLN A 54 79.26 -50.90 -27.84
C GLN A 54 78.67 -49.56 -27.40
N GLU A 55 79.25 -48.43 -27.82
CA GLU A 55 78.70 -47.09 -27.52
C GLU A 55 77.30 -46.91 -28.10
N ARG A 56 77.05 -47.39 -29.33
CA ARG A 56 75.70 -47.40 -29.93
C ARG A 56 74.74 -48.30 -29.17
N HIS A 57 75.19 -49.47 -28.73
CA HIS A 57 74.38 -50.40 -27.94
C HIS A 57 74.05 -49.82 -26.56
N GLU A 58 75.01 -49.18 -25.90
CA GLU A 58 74.82 -48.49 -24.62
C GLU A 58 73.90 -47.27 -24.78
N GLY A 59 73.99 -46.54 -25.90
CA GLY A 59 73.08 -45.45 -26.25
C GLY A 59 71.64 -45.95 -26.42
N LEU A 60 71.44 -47.00 -27.22
CA LEU A 60 70.13 -47.61 -27.44
C LEU A 60 69.52 -48.16 -26.14
N LEU A 61 70.32 -48.77 -25.27
CA LEU A 61 69.85 -49.23 -23.96
C LEU A 61 69.38 -48.06 -23.07
N ARG A 62 70.07 -46.93 -23.13
CA ARG A 62 69.69 -45.72 -22.39
C ARG A 62 68.38 -45.13 -22.92
N GLU A 63 68.24 -45.04 -24.24
CA GLU A 63 67.00 -44.57 -24.88
C GLU A 63 65.83 -45.51 -24.55
N LEU A 64 66.02 -46.83 -24.64
CA LEU A 64 64.99 -47.81 -24.26
C LEU A 64 64.60 -47.67 -22.78
N GLN A 65 65.56 -47.42 -21.89
CA GLN A 65 65.28 -47.19 -20.48
C GLN A 65 64.50 -45.89 -20.23
N GLU A 66 64.81 -44.83 -20.98
CA GLU A 66 64.08 -43.55 -20.91
C GLU A 66 62.66 -43.67 -21.46
N LEU A 67 62.47 -44.35 -22.60
CA LEU A 67 61.16 -44.64 -23.17
C LEU A 67 60.29 -45.50 -22.23
N ALA A 68 60.88 -46.53 -21.62
CA ALA A 68 60.18 -47.36 -20.64
C ALA A 68 59.71 -46.55 -19.41
N GLN A 69 60.52 -45.57 -18.97
CA GLN A 69 60.16 -44.71 -17.87
C GLN A 69 59.07 -43.70 -18.26
N HIS A 70 59.20 -43.09 -19.44
CA HIS A 70 58.22 -42.15 -19.98
C HIS A 70 56.83 -42.79 -20.17
N GLU A 71 56.78 -44.03 -20.68
CA GLU A 71 55.51 -44.75 -20.86
C GLU A 71 54.86 -45.11 -19.52
N LYS A 72 55.66 -45.46 -18.51
CA LYS A 72 55.19 -45.70 -17.15
C LYS A 72 54.66 -44.44 -16.47
N ASP A 73 55.30 -43.29 -16.69
CA ASP A 73 54.84 -42.02 -16.13
C ASP A 73 53.56 -41.54 -16.83
N ARG A 74 53.43 -41.76 -18.16
CA ARG A 74 52.19 -41.53 -18.90
C ARG A 74 51.04 -42.39 -18.40
N GLU A 75 51.26 -43.69 -18.21
CA GLU A 75 50.23 -44.59 -17.65
C GLU A 75 49.75 -44.12 -16.27
N ARG A 76 50.67 -43.60 -15.44
CA ARG A 76 50.32 -43.05 -14.12
C ARG A 76 49.46 -41.79 -14.25
N GLU A 77 49.72 -40.92 -15.21
CA GLU A 77 48.88 -39.74 -15.46
C GLU A 77 47.50 -40.13 -15.95
N ASP A 78 47.40 -41.05 -16.92
CA ASP A 78 46.12 -41.54 -17.43
C ASP A 78 45.27 -42.19 -16.32
N THR A 79 45.90 -42.90 -15.36
CA THR A 79 45.19 -43.43 -14.19
C THR A 79 44.67 -42.33 -13.26
N ARG A 80 45.47 -41.29 -12.99
CA ARG A 80 45.04 -40.19 -12.12
C ARG A 80 43.91 -39.39 -12.76
N GLU A 81 44.00 -39.14 -14.06
CA GLU A 81 42.98 -38.42 -14.80
C GLU A 81 41.66 -39.21 -14.78
N ARG A 82 41.70 -40.53 -14.99
CA ARG A 82 40.52 -41.39 -14.83
C ARG A 82 39.93 -41.32 -13.42
N ASP A 83 40.77 -41.43 -12.39
CA ASP A 83 40.31 -41.40 -11.00
C ASP A 83 39.67 -40.03 -10.65
N ASP A 84 40.16 -38.93 -11.23
CA ASP A 84 39.61 -37.57 -11.04
C ASP A 84 38.24 -37.41 -11.72
N TYR A 85 38.08 -37.96 -12.94
CA TYR A 85 36.78 -38.01 -13.62
C TYR A 85 35.76 -38.89 -12.89
N GLU A 86 36.16 -40.08 -12.42
CA GLU A 86 35.28 -40.97 -11.63
C GLU A 86 34.89 -40.34 -10.29
N LEU A 87 35.80 -39.62 -9.64
CA LEU A 87 35.49 -38.91 -8.40
C LEU A 87 34.51 -37.75 -8.68
N ASN A 88 34.73 -36.97 -9.74
CA ASN A 88 33.85 -35.86 -10.10
C ASN A 88 32.40 -36.30 -10.39
N ASP A 89 32.21 -37.43 -11.08
CA ASP A 89 30.87 -38.00 -11.31
C ASP A 89 30.18 -38.43 -10.00
N THR A 90 30.95 -38.77 -8.96
CA THR A 90 30.38 -39.17 -7.65
C THR A 90 29.96 -37.95 -6.80
N TRP A 91 30.61 -36.79 -6.95
CA TRP A 91 30.24 -35.57 -6.21
C TRP A 91 28.98 -34.88 -6.73
N GLU A 92 28.52 -35.20 -7.95
CA GLU A 92 27.26 -34.66 -8.50
C GLU A 92 26.02 -35.50 -8.11
N GLU A 93 26.18 -36.68 -7.51
CA GLU A 93 25.06 -37.55 -7.09
C GLU A 93 24.58 -37.31 -5.64
N ASP A 94 25.26 -36.48 -4.84
CA ASP A 94 24.95 -36.25 -3.42
C ASP A 94 24.10 -34.98 -3.15
N GLU A 95 23.54 -34.30 -4.17
CA GLU A 95 22.70 -33.10 -3.99
C GLU A 95 21.19 -33.39 -3.77
N ASP A 96 20.76 -34.66 -3.80
CA ASP A 96 19.34 -35.03 -3.77
C ASP A 96 18.75 -35.29 -2.35
N GLU A 97 19.53 -35.19 -1.27
CA GLU A 97 19.04 -35.49 0.10
C GLU A 97 18.40 -34.30 0.85
N ASP A 98 18.46 -33.08 0.32
CA ASP A 98 17.96 -31.86 1.00
C ASP A 98 16.52 -31.43 0.58
N GLU A 99 15.92 -32.05 -0.43
CA GLU A 99 14.59 -31.62 -0.94
C GLU A 99 13.40 -32.01 -0.05
N GLU A 100 13.50 -33.09 0.73
CA GLU A 100 12.40 -33.58 1.57
C GLU A 100 12.14 -32.71 2.82
N ASP A 101 13.19 -32.11 3.40
CA ASP A 101 13.09 -31.28 4.61
C ASP A 101 12.54 -29.87 4.30
N GLU A 102 12.89 -29.31 3.13
CA GLU A 102 12.32 -28.04 2.66
C GLU A 102 10.83 -28.12 2.34
N GLY A 103 10.36 -29.25 1.81
CA GLY A 103 8.95 -29.46 1.48
C GLY A 103 8.06 -29.47 2.74
N ALA A 104 8.50 -30.15 3.79
CA ALA A 104 7.78 -30.22 5.06
C ALA A 104 7.74 -28.85 5.78
N MET A 105 8.82 -28.06 5.73
CA MET A 105 8.86 -26.72 6.31
C MET A 105 7.95 -25.73 5.54
N LYS A 106 7.91 -25.81 4.20
CA LYS A 106 7.00 -24.99 3.37
C LYS A 106 5.53 -25.30 3.66
N GLU A 107 5.16 -26.57 3.78
CA GLU A 107 3.79 -26.98 4.07
C GLU A 107 3.32 -26.55 5.47
N GLN A 108 4.21 -26.57 6.48
CA GLN A 108 3.89 -26.03 7.80
C GLN A 108 3.67 -24.50 7.76
N ASN A 109 4.53 -23.77 7.04
CA ASN A 109 4.40 -22.32 6.89
C ASN A 109 3.10 -21.92 6.16
N GLU A 110 2.67 -22.69 5.15
CA GLU A 110 1.38 -22.48 4.48
C GLU A 110 0.19 -22.69 5.43
N ARG A 111 0.23 -23.71 6.29
CA ARG A 111 -0.81 -23.95 7.29
C ARG A 111 -0.87 -22.84 8.34
N ASP A 112 0.28 -22.38 8.82
CA ASP A 112 0.37 -21.29 9.79
C ASP A 112 -0.15 -19.98 9.19
N LEU A 113 0.13 -19.72 7.90
CA LEU A 113 -0.40 -18.56 7.18
C LEU A 113 -1.94 -18.62 7.03
N ASP A 114 -2.48 -19.79 6.71
CA ASP A 114 -3.93 -20.00 6.61
C ASP A 114 -4.64 -19.82 7.97
N GLU A 115 -4.02 -20.28 9.07
CA GLU A 115 -4.56 -20.08 10.43
C GLU A 115 -4.59 -18.60 10.81
N LEU A 116 -3.50 -17.86 10.55
CA LEU A 116 -3.43 -16.42 10.79
C LEU A 116 -4.46 -15.65 9.96
N LEU A 117 -4.62 -16.01 8.69
CA LEU A 117 -5.62 -15.40 7.81
C LEU A 117 -7.04 -15.63 8.33
N GLN A 118 -7.35 -16.84 8.82
CA GLN A 118 -8.66 -17.11 9.42
C GLN A 118 -8.87 -16.32 10.71
N GLU A 119 -7.84 -16.16 11.55
CA GLU A 119 -7.93 -15.36 12.77
C GLU A 119 -8.19 -13.88 12.43
N GLU A 120 -7.55 -13.34 11.40
CA GLU A 120 -7.75 -11.96 10.95
C GLU A 120 -9.15 -11.75 10.35
N ILE A 121 -9.66 -12.70 9.57
CA ILE A 121 -11.05 -12.69 9.09
C ILE A 121 -12.03 -12.72 10.27
N GLN A 122 -11.77 -13.53 11.31
CA GLN A 122 -12.62 -13.57 12.49
C GLN A 122 -12.57 -12.26 13.29
N LYS A 123 -11.38 -11.66 13.46
CA LYS A 123 -11.21 -10.36 14.13
C LYS A 123 -11.96 -9.26 13.40
N THR A 124 -11.81 -9.18 12.09
CA THR A 124 -12.52 -8.18 11.26
C THR A 124 -14.03 -8.37 11.30
N GLU A 125 -14.53 -9.61 11.24
CA GLU A 125 -15.96 -9.91 11.40
C GLU A 125 -16.49 -9.53 12.79
N VAL A 126 -15.74 -9.79 13.86
CA VAL A 126 -16.10 -9.36 15.22
C VAL A 126 -16.12 -7.84 15.33
N GLN A 127 -15.14 -7.16 14.73
CA GLN A 127 -15.08 -5.70 14.74
C GLN A 127 -16.27 -5.08 14.00
N ARG A 128 -16.61 -5.60 12.81
CA ARG A 128 -17.82 -5.20 12.07
C ARG A 128 -19.09 -5.32 12.91
N ARG A 129 -19.25 -6.40 13.68
CA ARG A 129 -20.40 -6.57 14.57
C ARG A 129 -20.44 -5.54 15.70
N GLN A 130 -19.28 -5.21 16.27
CA GLN A 130 -19.18 -4.17 17.30
C GLN A 130 -19.55 -2.79 16.74
N ASP A 131 -19.13 -2.50 15.50
CA ASP A 131 -19.45 -1.24 14.83
C ASP A 131 -20.95 -1.13 14.52
N GLU A 132 -21.58 -2.23 14.06
CA GLU A 132 -23.05 -2.29 13.84
C GLU A 132 -23.84 -2.10 15.15
N GLU A 133 -23.44 -2.75 16.25
CA GLU A 133 -24.05 -2.57 17.57
C GLU A 133 -23.89 -1.12 18.07
N LEU A 134 -22.73 -0.51 17.84
CA LEU A 134 -22.45 0.87 18.21
C LEU A 134 -23.32 1.86 17.42
N GLU A 135 -23.49 1.62 16.11
CA GLU A 135 -24.36 2.42 15.25
C GLU A 135 -25.82 2.35 15.72
N GLU A 136 -26.30 1.15 16.08
CA GLU A 136 -27.67 0.98 16.58
C GLU A 136 -27.90 1.73 17.91
N LEU A 137 -26.94 1.68 18.84
CA LEU A 137 -26.98 2.45 20.08
C LEU A 137 -26.96 3.96 19.84
N LEU A 138 -26.13 4.44 18.91
CA LEU A 138 -26.07 5.85 18.52
C LEU A 138 -27.42 6.32 17.97
N LYS A 139 -28.04 5.52 17.12
CA LYS A 139 -29.37 5.80 16.53
C LYS A 139 -30.47 5.82 17.60
N GLU A 140 -30.43 4.90 18.57
CA GLU A 140 -31.38 4.89 19.67
C GLU A 140 -31.23 6.13 20.58
N LEU A 141 -30.00 6.53 20.90
CA LEU A 141 -29.72 7.74 21.67
C LEU A 141 -30.22 8.99 20.96
N LYS A 142 -29.96 9.14 19.65
CA LYS A 142 -30.46 10.26 18.83
C LYS A 142 -31.99 10.32 18.84
N ARG A 143 -32.65 9.16 18.70
CA ARG A 143 -34.13 9.05 18.75
C ARG A 143 -34.67 9.45 20.13
N LYS A 144 -34.07 8.98 21.23
CA LYS A 144 -34.46 9.37 22.60
C LYS A 144 -34.29 10.86 22.85
N GLN A 145 -33.19 11.45 22.37
CA GLN A 145 -32.97 12.89 22.50
C GLN A 145 -34.00 13.69 21.71
N GLN A 146 -34.33 13.27 20.48
CA GLN A 146 -35.36 13.89 19.66
C GLN A 146 -36.75 13.78 20.29
N GLU A 147 -37.11 12.61 20.83
CA GLU A 147 -38.37 12.42 21.55
C GLU A 147 -38.45 13.32 22.79
N LYS A 148 -37.36 13.42 23.57
CA LYS A 148 -37.29 14.33 24.72
C LYS A 148 -37.42 15.81 24.32
N LYS A 149 -36.87 16.22 23.17
CA LYS A 149 -37.09 17.57 22.61
C LYS A 149 -38.57 17.78 22.26
N ARG A 150 -39.19 16.82 21.56
CA ARG A 150 -40.62 16.90 21.19
C ARG A 150 -41.54 17.00 22.42
N ARG A 151 -41.26 16.22 23.48
CA ARG A 151 -42.02 16.28 24.73
C ARG A 151 -41.93 17.65 25.39
N ARG A 152 -40.73 18.24 25.48
CA ARG A 152 -40.54 19.60 26.01
C ARG A 152 -41.30 20.64 25.21
N ASN A 153 -41.19 20.61 23.88
CA ASN A 153 -41.91 21.55 23.02
C ASN A 153 -43.44 21.42 23.17
N GLN A 154 -43.95 20.19 23.31
CA GLN A 154 -45.37 19.96 23.53
C GLN A 154 -45.83 20.49 24.90
N GLU A 155 -45.05 20.28 25.96
CA GLU A 155 -45.33 20.83 27.29
C GLU A 155 -45.31 22.37 27.27
N GLU A 156 -44.34 22.98 26.60
CA GLU A 156 -44.27 24.44 26.40
C GLU A 156 -45.46 24.98 25.59
N GLU A 157 -45.89 24.29 24.53
CA GLU A 157 -47.10 24.66 23.78
C GLU A 157 -48.37 24.55 24.61
N GLU A 158 -48.51 23.50 25.43
CA GLU A 158 -49.64 23.32 26.32
C GLU A 158 -49.70 24.40 27.40
N GLU A 159 -48.55 24.81 27.93
CA GLU A 159 -48.43 25.94 28.87
C GLU A 159 -48.84 27.26 28.22
N LYS A 160 -48.34 27.53 26.99
CA LYS A 160 -48.74 28.72 26.21
C LYS A 160 -50.25 28.75 25.98
N ARG A 161 -50.86 27.62 25.61
CA ARG A 161 -52.32 27.52 25.42
C ARG A 161 -53.09 27.77 26.72
N LYS A 162 -52.60 27.28 27.86
CA LYS A 162 -53.21 27.55 29.18
C LYS A 162 -53.15 29.04 29.52
N SER A 163 -51.97 29.65 29.34
CA SER A 163 -51.78 31.08 29.56
C SER A 163 -52.67 31.94 28.64
N GLU A 164 -52.77 31.58 27.36
CA GLU A 164 -53.63 32.27 26.40
C GLU A 164 -55.12 32.19 26.80
N LEU A 165 -55.58 31.02 27.25
CA LEU A 165 -56.95 30.85 27.74
C LEU A 165 -57.23 31.68 28.99
N GLU A 166 -56.30 31.74 29.92
CA GLU A 166 -56.42 32.55 31.14
C GLU A 166 -56.55 34.04 30.81
N LEU A 167 -55.70 34.55 29.90
CA LEU A 167 -55.77 35.92 29.40
C LEU A 167 -57.10 36.22 28.70
N MET A 168 -57.65 35.30 27.91
CA MET A 168 -58.96 35.48 27.28
C MET A 168 -60.10 35.55 28.31
N VAL A 169 -60.04 34.74 29.37
CA VAL A 169 -61.04 34.76 30.46
C VAL A 169 -60.96 36.07 31.25
N GLU A 170 -59.76 36.55 31.55
CA GLU A 170 -59.58 37.86 32.21
C GLU A 170 -60.05 39.01 31.33
N LYS A 171 -59.70 38.98 30.04
CA LYS A 171 -60.18 39.97 29.06
C LYS A 171 -61.70 40.02 29.00
N GLU A 172 -62.38 38.87 29.00
CA GLU A 172 -63.85 38.83 28.99
C GLU A 172 -64.45 39.43 30.27
N LYS A 173 -63.83 39.22 31.43
CA LYS A 173 -64.26 39.85 32.70
C LYS A 173 -64.11 41.37 32.63
N VAL A 174 -62.94 41.86 32.18
CA VAL A 174 -62.68 43.30 32.03
C VAL A 174 -63.64 43.93 31.02
N GLU A 175 -63.95 43.25 29.92
CA GLU A 175 -64.90 43.75 28.92
C GLU A 175 -66.32 43.89 29.49
N LYS A 176 -66.74 42.95 30.34
CA LYS A 176 -68.03 43.03 31.05
C LYS A 176 -68.07 44.19 32.04
N GLU A 177 -67.03 44.34 32.87
CA GLU A 177 -66.93 45.46 33.83
C GLU A 177 -66.90 46.82 33.11
N LEU A 178 -66.14 46.91 32.01
CA LEU A 178 -66.08 48.12 31.19
C LEU A 178 -67.45 48.46 30.61
N LYS A 179 -68.20 47.45 30.14
CA LYS A 179 -69.54 47.63 29.60
C LYS A 179 -70.53 48.08 30.67
N GLU A 180 -70.47 47.51 31.86
CA GLU A 180 -71.31 47.89 33.01
C GLU A 180 -71.05 49.36 33.42
N LEU A 181 -69.77 49.75 33.54
CA LEU A 181 -69.39 51.14 33.79
C LEU A 181 -69.90 52.10 32.69
N LEU A 182 -69.89 51.65 31.43
CA LEU A 182 -70.35 52.44 30.29
C LEU A 182 -71.89 52.57 30.28
N GLU A 183 -72.62 51.57 30.78
CA GLU A 183 -74.07 51.61 30.99
C GLU A 183 -74.45 52.49 32.20
N GLU A 184 -73.75 52.38 33.34
CA GLU A 184 -73.93 53.30 34.47
C GLU A 184 -73.69 54.77 34.06
N GLN A 185 -72.70 55.02 33.21
CA GLN A 185 -72.41 56.36 32.72
C GLN A 185 -73.47 56.90 31.74
N LYS A 186 -74.20 56.03 31.02
CA LYS A 186 -75.36 56.47 30.20
C LYS A 186 -76.54 56.91 31.07
N ASN A 187 -76.63 56.38 32.29
CA ASN A 187 -77.71 56.66 33.23
C ASN A 187 -77.44 57.95 34.05
N ASP A 188 -76.16 58.29 34.25
CA ASP A 188 -75.73 59.51 34.97
C ASP A 188 -75.31 60.64 34.01
N THR A 189 -76.29 61.42 33.52
CA THR A 189 -76.03 62.57 32.66
C THR A 189 -75.55 63.81 33.44
N LYS A 190 -74.24 63.85 33.76
CA LYS A 190 -73.32 65.03 33.82
C LYS A 190 -72.17 64.78 34.81
N SER A 191 -70.95 64.58 34.31
CA SER A 191 -69.72 64.89 35.07
C SER A 191 -68.48 64.92 34.16
N TRP A 192 -67.82 66.08 34.10
CA TRP A 192 -66.63 66.39 33.30
C TRP A 192 -65.37 65.59 33.73
N ASN A 193 -65.36 65.05 34.95
CA ASN A 193 -64.25 64.21 35.45
C ASN A 193 -64.22 62.80 34.84
N LYS A 194 -65.35 62.27 34.36
CA LYS A 194 -65.42 60.92 33.76
C LYS A 194 -64.98 60.86 32.29
N GLU A 195 -64.96 62.00 31.60
CA GLU A 195 -64.45 62.09 30.22
C GLU A 195 -62.91 61.99 30.21
N LYS A 196 -62.28 62.65 31.18
CA LYS A 196 -60.83 62.58 31.40
C LYS A 196 -60.34 61.17 31.75
N GLU A 197 -61.09 60.44 32.58
CA GLU A 197 -60.77 59.04 32.93
C GLU A 197 -60.94 58.09 31.72
N LYS A 198 -61.88 58.37 30.81
CA LYS A 198 -62.02 57.61 29.56
C LYS A 198 -60.87 57.86 28.58
N GLU A 199 -60.41 59.11 28.50
CA GLU A 199 -59.29 59.49 27.68
C GLU A 199 -57.99 58.85 28.20
N GLU A 200 -57.76 58.88 29.51
CA GLU A 200 -56.62 58.18 30.16
C GLU A 200 -56.66 56.66 29.90
N LYS A 201 -57.84 56.01 30.02
CA LYS A 201 -57.97 54.57 29.70
C LYS A 201 -57.81 54.27 28.20
N GLN A 202 -58.16 55.18 27.31
CA GLN A 202 -57.90 55.03 25.88
C GLN A 202 -56.41 55.19 25.56
N GLU A 203 -55.71 56.12 26.21
CA GLU A 203 -54.26 56.25 26.10
C GLU A 203 -53.53 55.02 26.65
N GLU A 204 -53.92 54.49 27.82
CA GLU A 204 -53.36 53.24 28.35
C GLU A 204 -53.58 52.06 27.39
N LEU A 205 -54.78 51.94 26.79
CA LEU A 205 -55.07 50.89 25.82
C LEU A 205 -54.21 51.04 24.56
N GLN A 206 -53.98 52.27 24.09
CA GLN A 206 -53.10 52.54 22.94
C GLN A 206 -51.63 52.27 23.27
N GLU A 207 -51.19 52.61 24.48
CA GLU A 207 -49.84 52.33 24.94
C GLU A 207 -49.61 50.82 25.09
N LEU A 208 -50.58 50.07 25.61
CA LEU A 208 -50.57 48.60 25.66
C LEU A 208 -50.52 47.98 24.25
N MET A 209 -51.31 48.48 23.30
CA MET A 209 -51.23 48.01 21.91
C MET A 209 -49.86 48.31 21.28
N LYS A 210 -49.27 49.48 21.59
CA LYS A 210 -47.95 49.85 21.09
C LYS A 210 -46.87 48.95 21.68
N LYS A 211 -46.95 48.65 22.98
CA LYS A 211 -46.01 47.76 23.69
C LYS A 211 -46.10 46.33 23.17
N MET A 212 -47.32 45.81 22.98
CA MET A 212 -47.55 44.50 22.36
C MET A 212 -47.02 44.43 20.92
N LYS A 213 -47.09 45.54 20.17
CA LYS A 213 -46.53 45.63 18.81
C LYS A 213 -45.00 45.70 18.80
N GLU A 214 -44.39 46.34 19.79
CA GLU A 214 -42.93 46.36 19.98
C GLU A 214 -42.41 44.99 20.39
N GLU A 215 -43.02 44.33 21.38
CA GLU A 215 -42.67 42.96 21.79
C GLU A 215 -42.79 41.97 20.63
N LYS A 216 -43.88 42.03 19.85
CA LYS A 216 -44.05 41.18 18.66
C LYS A 216 -43.02 41.46 17.57
N LYS A 217 -42.52 42.69 17.48
CA LYS A 217 -41.46 43.06 16.53
C LYS A 217 -40.10 42.58 17.02
N GLU A 218 -39.88 42.62 18.33
CA GLU A 218 -38.66 42.14 18.98
C GLU A 218 -38.57 40.60 18.88
N GLU A 219 -39.65 39.89 19.20
CA GLU A 219 -39.79 38.44 19.01
C GLU A 219 -39.52 38.04 17.54
N LYS A 220 -40.04 38.81 16.58
CA LYS A 220 -39.77 38.55 15.16
C LYS A 220 -38.30 38.72 14.79
N ARG A 221 -37.61 39.71 15.38
CA ARG A 221 -36.17 39.93 15.14
C ARG A 221 -35.32 38.84 15.79
N GLU A 222 -35.70 38.38 16.98
CA GLU A 222 -35.01 37.25 17.63
C GLU A 222 -35.19 35.97 16.83
N MET A 223 -36.40 35.70 16.34
CA MET A 223 -36.66 34.55 15.47
C MET A 223 -35.90 34.62 14.14
N GLU A 224 -35.77 35.83 13.55
CA GLU A 224 -35.00 36.07 12.33
C GLU A 224 -33.50 35.84 12.58
N ASN A 225 -32.94 36.40 13.66
CA ASN A 225 -31.54 36.17 14.03
C ASN A 225 -31.24 34.70 14.34
N ALA A 226 -32.14 34.00 15.02
CA ALA A 226 -31.97 32.57 15.30
C ALA A 226 -32.00 31.73 14.02
N SER A 227 -32.82 32.13 13.04
CA SER A 227 -32.86 31.49 11.73
C SER A 227 -31.57 31.72 10.94
N ASP A 228 -31.08 32.97 10.88
CA ASP A 228 -29.84 33.32 10.19
C ASP A 228 -28.61 32.64 10.82
N GLU A 229 -28.57 32.54 12.15
CA GLU A 229 -27.51 31.84 12.90
C GLU A 229 -27.53 30.34 12.58
N ALA A 230 -28.71 29.71 12.53
CA ALA A 230 -28.85 28.30 12.18
C ALA A 230 -28.40 28.00 10.75
N THR A 231 -28.73 28.88 9.79
CA THR A 231 -28.26 28.73 8.41
C THR A 231 -26.74 28.84 8.31
N ARG A 232 -26.11 29.79 9.03
CA ARG A 232 -24.64 29.88 9.08
C ARG A 232 -23.97 28.67 9.71
N GLN A 233 -24.64 27.99 10.63
CA GLN A 233 -24.11 26.78 11.25
C GLN A 233 -24.09 25.60 10.27
N PHE A 234 -25.15 25.46 9.45
CA PHE A 234 -25.19 24.48 8.36
C PHE A 234 -24.20 24.79 7.24
N GLU A 235 -24.01 26.07 6.89
CA GLU A 235 -23.00 26.46 5.89
C GLU A 235 -21.58 26.11 6.37
N ARG A 236 -21.26 26.37 7.65
CA ARG A 236 -19.94 25.97 8.20
C ARG A 236 -19.71 24.45 8.20
N GLU A 237 -20.67 23.65 8.63
CA GLU A 237 -20.51 22.19 8.63
C GLU A 237 -20.28 21.68 7.20
N ARG A 238 -20.96 22.25 6.20
CA ARG A 238 -20.75 21.88 4.81
C ARG A 238 -19.38 22.28 4.28
N ASP A 239 -18.90 23.48 4.62
CA ASP A 239 -17.57 23.93 4.19
C ASP A 239 -16.47 23.10 4.86
N GLU A 240 -16.64 22.71 6.14
CA GLU A 240 -15.71 21.80 6.85
C GLU A 240 -15.71 20.38 6.23
N ASP A 241 -16.87 19.84 5.84
CA ASP A 241 -16.95 18.55 5.13
C ASP A 241 -16.26 18.61 3.75
N GLU A 242 -16.38 19.74 3.01
CA GLU A 242 -15.71 19.94 1.71
C GLU A 242 -14.17 20.07 1.88
N ASP A 243 -13.69 20.70 2.95
CA ASP A 243 -12.26 20.81 3.26
C ASP A 243 -11.66 19.44 3.68
N GLU A 244 -12.38 18.60 4.43
CA GLU A 244 -11.94 17.24 4.79
C GLU A 244 -11.88 16.31 3.57
N GLU A 245 -12.81 16.44 2.60
CA GLU A 245 -12.76 15.67 1.34
C GLU A 245 -11.56 16.07 0.46
N GLU A 246 -11.17 17.35 0.41
CA GLU A 246 -9.96 17.79 -0.31
C GLU A 246 -8.67 17.24 0.33
N GLU A 247 -8.59 17.16 1.67
CA GLU A 247 -7.43 16.58 2.36
C GLU A 247 -7.28 15.07 2.09
N GLU A 248 -8.39 14.31 2.02
CA GLU A 248 -8.34 12.87 1.67
C GLU A 248 -7.88 12.62 0.22
N GLU A 249 -8.29 13.47 -0.74
CA GLU A 249 -7.83 13.35 -2.14
C GLU A 249 -6.32 13.56 -2.29
N ASP A 250 -5.73 14.48 -1.52
CA ASP A 250 -4.28 14.73 -1.51
C ASP A 250 -3.48 13.55 -0.93
N GLU A 251 -3.99 12.88 0.12
CA GLU A 251 -3.36 11.69 0.71
C GLU A 251 -3.37 10.48 -0.25
N ASP A 252 -4.46 10.32 -1.01
CA ASP A 252 -4.59 9.27 -2.02
C ASP A 252 -3.61 9.46 -3.21
N GLU A 253 -3.34 10.71 -3.62
CA GLU A 253 -2.31 11.00 -4.62
C GLU A 253 -0.90 10.66 -4.13
N GLU A 254 -0.56 10.96 -2.87
CA GLU A 254 0.74 10.55 -2.29
C GLU A 254 0.88 9.02 -2.25
N LEU A 255 -0.19 8.30 -1.89
CA LEU A 255 -0.18 6.83 -1.89
C LEU A 255 0.09 6.25 -3.29
N LEU A 256 -0.51 6.82 -4.34
CA LEU A 256 -0.30 6.40 -5.72
C LEU A 256 1.15 6.63 -6.18
N GLU A 257 1.78 7.72 -5.74
CA GLU A 257 3.19 7.98 -6.04
C GLU A 257 4.12 6.95 -5.37
N ILE A 258 3.86 6.63 -4.10
CA ILE A 258 4.60 5.60 -3.36
C ILE A 258 4.43 4.22 -4.02
N GLU A 259 3.21 3.85 -4.46
CA GLU A 259 2.97 2.58 -5.15
C GLU A 259 3.76 2.50 -6.48
N ALA A 260 3.80 3.61 -7.23
CA ALA A 260 4.55 3.67 -8.47
C ALA A 260 6.06 3.52 -8.26
N GLU A 261 6.60 4.09 -7.18
CA GLU A 261 7.99 3.89 -6.77
C GLU A 261 8.28 2.44 -6.39
N LEU A 262 7.40 1.81 -5.60
CA LEU A 262 7.54 0.41 -5.21
C LEU A 262 7.54 -0.51 -6.45
N ARG A 263 6.68 -0.26 -7.44
CA ARG A 263 6.68 -1.00 -8.71
C ARG A 263 7.99 -0.84 -9.49
N LYS A 264 8.58 0.37 -9.49
CA LYS A 264 9.91 0.60 -10.09
C LYS A 264 11.00 -0.18 -9.36
N VAL A 265 11.01 -0.14 -8.03
CA VAL A 265 12.00 -0.86 -7.22
C VAL A 265 11.86 -2.37 -7.43
N ALA A 266 10.63 -2.90 -7.43
CA ALA A 266 10.37 -4.30 -7.72
C ALA A 266 10.87 -4.72 -9.11
N ALA A 267 10.66 -3.88 -10.13
CA ALA A 267 11.18 -4.13 -11.47
C ALA A 267 12.72 -4.14 -11.53
N GLN A 268 13.38 -3.24 -10.80
CA GLN A 268 14.84 -3.21 -10.68
C GLN A 268 15.38 -4.46 -9.97
N LEU A 269 14.73 -4.90 -8.90
CA LEU A 269 15.06 -6.16 -8.21
C LEU A 269 14.87 -7.38 -9.12
N HIS A 270 13.79 -7.40 -9.90
CA HIS A 270 13.56 -8.45 -10.89
C HIS A 270 14.65 -8.50 -11.98
N GLN A 271 15.20 -7.35 -12.37
CA GLN A 271 16.31 -7.29 -13.33
C GLN A 271 17.63 -7.78 -12.71
N LEU A 272 17.91 -7.41 -11.46
CA LEU A 272 19.09 -7.88 -10.72
C LEU A 272 19.06 -9.39 -10.47
N ARG A 273 17.87 -9.98 -10.31
CA ARG A 273 17.70 -11.43 -10.09
C ARG A 273 17.77 -12.26 -11.37
N ARG A 274 17.75 -11.63 -12.55
CA ARG A 274 17.72 -12.27 -13.86
C ARG A 274 19.03 -12.08 -14.65
N GLY A 275 19.97 -11.32 -14.09
CA GLY A 275 21.32 -11.10 -14.60
C GLY A 275 22.35 -11.92 -13.84
#